data_AF-A0A1F5GGP4-F1
#
_entry.id   AF-A0A1F5GGP4-F1
#
_cell.length_a   1.000
_cell.length_b   1.000
_cell.length_c   1.000
_cell.angle_alpha   90.00
_cell.angle_beta   90.00
_cell.angle_gamma   90.00
#
_symmetry.space_group_name_H-M   'P 1'
#
loop_
_entity.id
_entity.type
_entity.pdbx_description
1 polymer ?
#
loop_
_entity_poly.entity_id
_entity_poly.type
_entity_poly.pdbx_seq_one_letter_code
_entity_poly.pdbx_strand_id
1 'polypeptide(L)'
;MIGTPRPEAYRKLKQFPIFENKWLILTIFVILLLVIFVISSKFTNAGTGLEITPIGNKFRLNFQIPKNDQENFSRTLSQLNLPQEVKEGVEFELDATSSAALAFASPINAKLNFKTKQVKIKGLTNSTSPVLFLPESFKLPQSTKLAIFAPDIKNFLDSQVNIPPELTSFINNLFSQRGQLLAFYNDNDFLMITKANQVNFDDLSNLKIPKEEEFYKREQIEESFETHLLKLPQKTESQKSTLSIFQLGQWIFIASSQEAARKFIQVQKFEKGAIEFPKSKQATLVVLIKNPDIDTASSLGQILLSSKKDWLNIFSNIQELEFVLKGNVFSGLINLK
;
A
#
# COMPACT_ATOMS: atom_id res chain seq x y z
N MET A 1 -12.58 -30.30 -50.01
CA MET A 1 -13.08 -28.92 -49.85
C MET A 1 -13.58 -28.74 -48.44
N ILE A 2 -13.39 -27.55 -47.92
CA ILE A 2 -13.32 -27.19 -46.50
C ILE A 2 -14.69 -27.30 -45.83
N GLY A 3 -14.78 -28.12 -44.78
CA GLY A 3 -15.89 -28.10 -43.84
C GLY A 3 -15.68 -26.94 -42.87
N THR A 4 -16.60 -25.98 -42.90
CA THR A 4 -16.66 -24.88 -41.94
C THR A 4 -17.02 -25.42 -40.55
N PRO A 5 -16.28 -25.07 -39.48
CA PRO A 5 -16.74 -25.34 -38.12
C PRO A 5 -17.92 -24.42 -37.79
N ARG A 6 -18.92 -24.99 -37.12
CA ARG A 6 -20.06 -24.25 -36.53
C ARG A 6 -19.55 -23.20 -35.53
N PRO A 7 -20.20 -22.04 -35.42
CA PRO A 7 -19.85 -21.05 -34.41
C PRO A 7 -20.22 -21.59 -33.02
N GLU A 8 -19.24 -21.68 -32.13
CA GLU A 8 -19.46 -21.87 -30.70
C GLU A 8 -20.32 -20.70 -30.20
N ALA A 9 -21.41 -21.06 -29.52
CA ALA A 9 -22.30 -20.11 -28.90
C ALA A 9 -21.55 -19.37 -27.78
N TYR A 10 -21.09 -18.16 -28.06
CA TYR A 10 -20.75 -17.18 -27.03
C TYR A 10 -22.02 -16.92 -26.21
N ARG A 11 -22.14 -17.59 -25.05
CA ARG A 11 -23.11 -17.23 -24.03
C ARG A 11 -22.78 -15.79 -23.62
N LYS A 12 -23.63 -14.84 -24.04
CA LYS A 12 -23.62 -13.47 -23.51
C LYS A 12 -23.90 -13.57 -22.01
N LEU A 13 -22.85 -13.57 -21.19
CA LEU A 13 -22.97 -13.35 -19.75
C LEU A 13 -23.53 -11.93 -19.55
N LYS A 14 -24.49 -11.80 -18.64
CA LYS A 14 -25.16 -10.53 -18.34
C LYS A 14 -24.11 -9.46 -18.02
N GLN A 15 -24.07 -8.41 -18.84
CA GLN A 15 -23.29 -7.21 -18.58
C GLN A 15 -23.90 -6.48 -17.38
N PHE A 16 -23.15 -6.36 -16.30
CA PHE A 16 -23.49 -5.44 -15.22
C PHE A 16 -23.01 -4.03 -15.60
N PRO A 17 -23.86 -2.99 -15.42
CA PRO A 17 -23.46 -1.62 -15.70
C PRO A 17 -22.26 -1.22 -14.83
N ILE A 18 -21.27 -0.71 -15.56
CA ILE A 18 -19.94 -0.27 -15.21
C ILE A 18 -19.94 0.60 -13.93
N PHE A 19 -19.18 0.20 -12.91
CA PHE A 19 -19.04 0.94 -11.66
C PHE A 19 -17.73 1.75 -11.67
N GLU A 20 -17.82 3.08 -11.75
CA GLU A 20 -16.69 4.04 -11.78
C GLU A 20 -15.88 4.13 -10.45
N ASN A 21 -16.09 3.22 -9.51
CA ASN A 21 -15.55 3.34 -8.17
C ASN A 21 -14.25 2.52 -8.01
N LYS A 22 -13.10 3.21 -7.96
CA LYS A 22 -11.76 2.66 -7.60
C LYS A 22 -11.79 1.75 -6.37
N TRP A 23 -12.72 2.05 -5.46
CA TRP A 23 -13.01 1.30 -4.26
C TRP A 23 -13.57 -0.10 -4.50
N LEU A 24 -14.35 -0.31 -5.57
CA LEU A 24 -14.99 -1.58 -5.90
C LEU A 24 -13.97 -2.62 -6.43
N ILE A 25 -12.82 -2.17 -6.95
CA ILE A 25 -11.73 -3.08 -7.34
C ILE A 25 -10.98 -3.59 -6.12
N LEU A 26 -10.65 -2.69 -5.19
CA LEU A 26 -10.09 -3.13 -3.93
C LEU A 26 -11.12 -3.96 -3.14
N THR A 27 -12.42 -3.66 -3.29
CA THR A 27 -13.51 -4.51 -2.80
C THR A 27 -13.41 -5.94 -3.31
N ILE A 28 -13.17 -6.12 -4.61
CA ILE A 28 -12.98 -7.44 -5.21
C ILE A 28 -11.67 -8.08 -4.72
N PHE A 29 -10.56 -7.34 -4.68
CA PHE A 29 -9.26 -7.84 -4.19
C PHE A 29 -9.27 -8.22 -2.70
N VAL A 30 -10.09 -7.55 -1.89
CA VAL A 30 -10.21 -7.82 -0.46
C VAL A 30 -11.29 -8.88 -0.18
N ILE A 31 -12.40 -8.93 -0.94
CA ILE A 31 -13.31 -10.09 -0.98
C ILE A 31 -12.53 -11.35 -1.40
N LEU A 32 -11.58 -11.21 -2.31
CA LEU A 32 -10.69 -12.28 -2.72
C LEU A 32 -9.77 -12.73 -1.58
N LEU A 33 -9.11 -11.80 -0.89
CA LEU A 33 -8.30 -12.10 0.29
C LEU A 33 -9.15 -12.70 1.42
N LEU A 34 -10.43 -12.31 1.55
CA LEU A 34 -11.41 -12.92 2.47
C LEU A 34 -11.82 -14.34 2.06
N VAL A 35 -12.08 -14.57 0.78
CA VAL A 35 -12.35 -15.90 0.22
C VAL A 35 -11.15 -16.79 0.52
N ILE A 36 -9.94 -16.33 0.20
CA ILE A 36 -8.65 -16.95 0.56
C ILE A 36 -8.57 -17.21 2.08
N PHE A 37 -8.95 -16.25 2.92
CA PHE A 37 -8.92 -16.34 4.38
C PHE A 37 -9.87 -17.40 4.94
N VAL A 38 -11.13 -17.49 4.48
CA VAL A 38 -12.10 -18.48 5.00
C VAL A 38 -11.86 -19.89 4.45
N ILE A 39 -11.29 -19.99 3.25
CA ILE A 39 -10.75 -21.24 2.69
C ILE A 39 -9.70 -21.86 3.65
N SER A 40 -9.01 -21.08 4.50
CA SER A 40 -7.93 -21.62 5.35
C SER A 40 -8.30 -22.70 6.37
N SER A 41 -9.58 -22.85 6.78
CA SER A 41 -9.96 -23.83 7.82
C SER A 41 -10.30 -25.23 7.30
N LYS A 42 -10.65 -25.36 6.01
CA LYS A 42 -11.15 -26.63 5.43
C LYS A 42 -10.27 -27.22 4.33
N PHE A 43 -9.21 -26.51 3.96
CA PHE A 43 -8.32 -26.91 2.88
C PHE A 43 -6.95 -27.32 3.41
N THR A 44 -6.79 -28.62 3.65
CA THR A 44 -5.49 -29.27 3.74
C THR A 44 -5.03 -29.59 2.33
N ASN A 45 -4.30 -28.68 1.66
CA ASN A 45 -3.17 -28.99 0.76
C ASN A 45 -2.77 -27.82 -0.17
N ALA A 46 -1.49 -27.82 -0.54
CA ALA A 46 -0.90 -26.97 -1.56
C ALA A 46 -1.51 -27.28 -2.93
N GLY A 47 -2.10 -26.29 -3.59
CA GLY A 47 -2.69 -26.50 -4.92
C GLY A 47 -3.58 -25.38 -5.43
N THR A 48 -4.08 -24.50 -4.56
CA THR A 48 -4.85 -23.33 -4.99
C THR A 48 -3.96 -22.28 -5.65
N GLY A 49 -4.08 -22.17 -6.97
CA GLY A 49 -3.50 -21.09 -7.75
C GLY A 49 -4.48 -19.93 -7.92
N LEU A 50 -3.97 -18.72 -7.96
CA LEU A 50 -4.72 -17.53 -8.33
C LEU A 50 -4.04 -16.89 -9.53
N GLU A 51 -4.82 -16.61 -10.56
CA GLU A 51 -4.34 -15.95 -11.76
C GLU A 51 -5.14 -14.68 -12.03
N ILE A 52 -4.45 -13.58 -12.34
CA ILE A 52 -5.08 -12.35 -12.81
C ILE A 52 -4.60 -12.09 -14.24
N THR A 53 -5.55 -12.02 -15.18
CA THR A 53 -5.30 -11.82 -16.62
C THR A 53 -6.06 -10.61 -17.14
N PRO A 54 -5.50 -9.79 -18.04
CA PRO A 54 -6.22 -8.71 -18.69
C PRO A 54 -7.17 -9.26 -19.76
N ILE A 55 -8.38 -8.70 -19.87
CA ILE A 55 -9.38 -8.99 -20.90
C ILE A 55 -9.99 -7.65 -21.36
N GLY A 56 -9.53 -7.14 -22.50
CA GLY A 56 -9.95 -5.82 -22.99
C GLY A 56 -9.57 -4.69 -22.02
N ASN A 57 -10.56 -3.91 -21.56
CA ASN A 57 -10.40 -2.89 -20.52
C ASN A 57 -10.56 -3.43 -19.09
N LYS A 58 -10.76 -4.74 -18.93
CA LYS A 58 -11.00 -5.39 -17.65
C LYS A 58 -9.86 -6.33 -17.27
N PHE A 59 -9.91 -6.81 -16.04
CA PHE A 59 -9.10 -7.89 -15.51
C PHE A 59 -10.04 -9.00 -15.08
N ARG A 60 -9.63 -10.23 -15.38
CA ARG A 60 -10.29 -11.43 -14.89
C ARG A 60 -9.39 -12.11 -13.89
N LEU A 61 -9.98 -12.44 -12.77
CA LEU A 61 -9.38 -13.26 -11.75
C LEU A 61 -9.89 -14.68 -11.88
N ASN A 62 -8.98 -15.65 -11.95
CA ASN A 62 -9.31 -17.07 -12.04
C ASN A 62 -8.73 -17.83 -10.85
N PHE A 63 -9.54 -18.73 -10.30
CA PHE A 63 -9.10 -19.65 -9.25
C PHE A 63 -8.77 -21.01 -9.87
N GLN A 64 -7.53 -21.44 -9.69
CA GLN A 64 -7.09 -22.77 -10.04
C GLN A 64 -7.30 -23.67 -8.81
N ILE A 65 -8.54 -24.10 -8.59
CA ILE A 65 -8.93 -24.97 -7.47
C ILE A 65 -8.81 -26.44 -7.91
N PRO A 66 -8.03 -27.30 -7.21
CA PRO A 66 -8.00 -28.73 -7.47
C PRO A 66 -9.40 -29.37 -7.37
N LYS A 67 -9.66 -30.44 -8.12
CA LYS A 67 -10.98 -31.10 -8.12
C LYS A 67 -11.42 -31.55 -6.72
N ASN A 68 -10.50 -32.10 -5.94
CA ASN A 68 -10.75 -32.58 -4.57
C ASN A 68 -11.19 -31.45 -3.63
N ASP A 69 -10.94 -30.21 -4.03
CA ASP A 69 -11.16 -29.02 -3.24
C ASP A 69 -12.42 -28.24 -3.64
N GLN A 70 -13.12 -28.62 -4.71
CA GLN A 70 -14.25 -27.84 -5.23
C GLN A 70 -15.48 -27.80 -4.30
N GLU A 71 -15.81 -28.91 -3.62
CA GLU A 71 -16.97 -28.95 -2.71
C GLU A 71 -16.77 -28.03 -1.50
N ASN A 72 -15.58 -28.08 -0.90
CA ASN A 72 -15.21 -27.22 0.21
C ASN A 72 -15.21 -25.75 -0.21
N PHE A 73 -14.86 -25.44 -1.46
CA PHE A 73 -14.81 -24.08 -1.98
C PHE A 73 -16.24 -23.55 -2.15
N SER A 74 -17.12 -24.36 -2.73
CA SER A 74 -18.55 -24.07 -2.83
C SER A 74 -19.18 -23.79 -1.47
N ARG A 75 -18.94 -24.66 -0.49
CA ARG A 75 -19.49 -24.53 0.86
C ARG A 75 -18.97 -23.25 1.53
N THR A 76 -17.71 -22.90 1.32
CA THR A 76 -17.10 -21.67 1.83
C THR A 76 -17.74 -20.43 1.23
N LEU A 77 -17.95 -20.38 -0.09
CA LEU A 77 -18.66 -19.27 -0.74
C LEU A 77 -20.07 -19.10 -0.18
N SER A 78 -20.80 -20.21 0.01
CA SER A 78 -22.14 -20.16 0.62
C SER A 78 -22.13 -19.65 2.06
N GLN A 79 -21.15 -20.08 2.87
CA GLN A 79 -20.99 -19.61 4.26
C GLN A 79 -20.66 -18.11 4.34
N LEU A 80 -19.99 -17.57 3.32
CA LEU A 80 -19.67 -16.16 3.19
C LEU A 80 -20.78 -15.32 2.52
N ASN A 81 -21.92 -15.93 2.18
CA ASN A 81 -22.96 -15.31 1.35
C ASN A 81 -22.44 -14.74 0.03
N LEU A 82 -21.43 -15.40 -0.55
CA LEU A 82 -20.86 -15.02 -1.83
C LEU A 82 -21.55 -15.75 -3.00
N PRO A 83 -21.71 -15.07 -4.14
CA PRO A 83 -22.25 -15.67 -5.35
C PRO A 83 -21.42 -16.89 -5.77
N GLN A 84 -22.09 -17.97 -6.20
CA GLN A 84 -21.40 -19.20 -6.61
C GLN A 84 -20.65 -19.03 -7.94
N GLU A 85 -20.99 -17.99 -8.70
CA GLU A 85 -20.37 -17.54 -9.93
C GLU A 85 -18.90 -17.16 -9.74
N VAL A 86 -18.46 -16.85 -8.51
CA VAL A 86 -17.05 -16.62 -8.16
C VAL A 86 -16.15 -17.80 -8.54
N LYS A 87 -16.71 -19.02 -8.61
CA LYS A 87 -16.02 -20.23 -9.10
C LYS A 87 -15.51 -20.09 -10.53
N GLU A 88 -16.24 -19.35 -11.36
CA GLU A 88 -15.92 -19.15 -12.78
C GLU A 88 -14.90 -18.01 -12.97
N GLY A 89 -14.54 -17.33 -11.88
CA GLY A 89 -13.69 -16.16 -11.85
C GLY A 89 -14.48 -14.88 -11.63
N VAL A 90 -13.75 -13.79 -11.40
CA VAL A 90 -14.33 -12.46 -11.14
C VAL A 90 -13.71 -11.45 -12.09
N GLU A 91 -14.56 -10.70 -12.80
CA GLU A 91 -14.13 -9.60 -13.66
C GLU A 91 -14.20 -8.27 -12.93
N PHE A 92 -13.20 -7.41 -13.13
CA PHE A 92 -13.15 -6.06 -12.59
C PHE A 92 -12.45 -5.09 -13.53
N GLU A 93 -12.72 -3.80 -13.38
CA GLU A 93 -12.12 -2.73 -14.19
C GLU A 93 -11.49 -1.70 -13.28
N LEU A 94 -10.27 -1.28 -13.58
CA LEU A 94 -9.54 -0.26 -12.84
C LEU A 94 -9.62 1.09 -13.56
N ASP A 95 -9.34 2.20 -12.86
CA ASP A 95 -9.11 3.47 -13.54
C ASP A 95 -7.96 3.37 -14.55
N ALA A 96 -7.94 4.21 -15.57
CA ALA A 96 -7.00 4.08 -16.69
C ALA A 96 -5.53 3.94 -16.25
N THR A 97 -5.10 4.67 -15.22
CA THR A 97 -3.72 4.63 -14.74
C THR A 97 -3.43 3.32 -13.98
N SER A 98 -4.30 2.94 -13.05
CA SER A 98 -4.19 1.69 -12.30
C SER A 98 -4.33 0.45 -13.20
N SER A 99 -5.20 0.55 -14.22
CA SER A 99 -5.44 -0.48 -15.24
C SER A 99 -4.19 -0.67 -16.10
N ALA A 100 -3.61 0.41 -16.63
CA ALA A 100 -2.35 0.32 -17.37
C ALA A 100 -1.26 -0.34 -16.51
N ALA A 101 -1.09 0.09 -15.26
CA ALA A 101 -0.10 -0.49 -14.35
C ALA A 101 -0.32 -1.99 -14.08
N LEU A 102 -1.57 -2.40 -13.82
CA LEU A 102 -1.88 -3.81 -13.59
C LEU A 102 -1.74 -4.65 -14.87
N ALA A 103 -2.10 -4.09 -16.03
CA ALA A 103 -1.91 -4.75 -17.33
C ALA A 103 -0.42 -5.03 -17.60
N PHE A 104 0.47 -4.07 -17.31
CA PHE A 104 1.92 -4.28 -17.40
C PHE A 104 2.46 -5.32 -16.43
N ALA A 105 1.84 -5.49 -15.27
CA ALA A 105 2.21 -6.53 -14.31
C ALA A 105 1.58 -7.90 -14.64
N SER A 106 0.61 -7.96 -15.54
CA SER A 106 -0.17 -9.16 -15.83
C SER A 106 0.41 -9.99 -17.00
N PRO A 107 0.25 -11.33 -16.99
CA PRO A 107 -0.48 -12.12 -16.01
C PRO A 107 0.24 -12.20 -14.65
N ILE A 108 -0.55 -12.17 -13.57
CA ILE A 108 -0.07 -12.38 -12.21
C ILE A 108 -0.46 -13.79 -11.78
N ASN A 109 0.52 -14.60 -11.42
CA ASN A 109 0.32 -15.97 -10.96
C ASN A 109 0.74 -16.09 -9.50
N ALA A 110 -0.18 -16.46 -8.61
CA ALA A 110 0.10 -16.66 -7.19
C ALA A 110 -0.21 -18.09 -6.74
N LYS A 111 0.68 -18.65 -5.93
CA LYS A 111 0.49 -19.86 -5.14
C LYS A 111 0.21 -19.49 -3.70
N LEU A 112 -0.82 -20.10 -3.14
CA LEU A 112 -1.27 -19.85 -1.77
C LEU A 112 -0.95 -21.08 -0.91
N ASN A 113 -0.46 -20.83 0.30
CA ASN A 113 -0.21 -21.85 1.31
C ASN A 113 -0.84 -21.42 2.64
N PHE A 114 -1.79 -22.21 3.11
CA PHE A 114 -2.59 -21.93 4.28
C PHE A 114 -2.08 -22.72 5.48
N LYS A 115 -2.00 -22.06 6.63
CA LYS A 115 -1.75 -22.66 7.93
C LYS A 115 -2.71 -22.05 8.95
N THR A 116 -2.84 -22.67 10.11
CA THR A 116 -3.62 -22.12 11.22
C THR A 116 -3.21 -20.67 11.49
N LYS A 117 -4.17 -19.74 11.37
CA LYS A 117 -3.98 -18.28 11.53
C LYS A 117 -2.94 -17.63 10.60
N GLN A 118 -2.59 -18.25 9.48
CA GLN A 118 -1.56 -17.71 8.58
C GLN A 118 -1.81 -18.06 7.11
N VAL A 119 -1.63 -17.08 6.22
CA VAL A 119 -1.65 -17.26 4.77
C VAL A 119 -0.32 -16.82 4.18
N LYS A 120 0.34 -17.71 3.44
CA LYS A 120 1.55 -17.42 2.68
C LYS A 120 1.22 -17.33 1.20
N ILE A 121 1.71 -16.27 0.56
CA ILE A 121 1.52 -15.99 -0.86
C ILE A 121 2.90 -15.98 -1.51
N LYS A 122 3.04 -16.64 -2.66
CA LYS A 122 4.23 -16.52 -3.50
C LYS A 122 3.81 -16.50 -4.96
N GLY A 123 4.38 -15.63 -5.77
CA GLY A 123 3.97 -15.55 -7.15
C GLY A 123 4.93 -14.80 -8.07
N LEU A 124 4.51 -14.71 -9.32
CA LEU A 124 5.23 -14.07 -10.42
C LEU A 124 4.32 -13.05 -11.10
N THR A 125 4.90 -11.94 -11.54
CA THR A 125 4.29 -10.95 -12.42
C THR A 125 5.00 -10.94 -13.77
N ASN A 126 4.37 -10.37 -14.78
CA ASN A 126 4.96 -10.21 -16.12
C ASN A 126 5.81 -8.92 -16.25
N SER A 127 6.02 -8.20 -15.14
CA SER A 127 6.77 -6.95 -15.17
C SER A 127 8.21 -7.21 -15.62
N THR A 128 8.66 -6.52 -16.68
CA THR A 128 10.06 -6.53 -17.11
C THR A 128 10.92 -5.96 -16.00
N SER A 129 11.56 -6.85 -15.22
CA SER A 129 12.40 -6.62 -14.04
C SER A 129 12.41 -5.18 -13.52
N PRO A 130 11.44 -4.79 -12.68
CA PRO A 130 11.48 -3.48 -12.06
C PRO A 130 12.76 -3.38 -11.22
N VAL A 131 13.31 -2.17 -11.14
CA VAL A 131 14.60 -1.89 -10.48
C VAL A 131 14.58 -2.50 -9.08
N LEU A 132 15.61 -3.30 -8.78
CA LEU A 132 15.85 -3.85 -7.47
C LEU A 132 16.65 -2.83 -6.65
N PHE A 133 16.13 -2.48 -5.48
CA PHE A 133 16.81 -1.62 -4.53
C PHE A 133 17.36 -2.45 -3.37
N LEU A 134 18.40 -1.93 -2.74
CA LEU A 134 18.93 -2.40 -1.47
C LEU A 134 18.39 -1.47 -0.37
N PRO A 135 17.18 -1.69 0.15
CA PRO A 135 16.63 -0.79 1.15
C PRO A 135 17.44 -0.85 2.44
N GLU A 136 17.67 0.31 3.05
CA GLU A 136 18.14 0.39 4.43
C GLU A 136 16.94 0.20 5.38
N SER A 137 17.16 -0.52 6.48
CA SER A 137 16.12 -0.76 7.48
C SER A 137 16.11 0.36 8.49
N PHE A 138 14.93 0.89 8.78
CA PHE A 138 14.72 1.95 9.76
C PHE A 138 13.91 1.40 10.94
N LYS A 139 14.24 1.89 12.13
CA LYS A 139 13.41 1.70 13.32
C LYS A 139 12.20 2.61 13.21
N LEU A 140 11.00 2.06 13.08
CA LEU A 140 9.76 2.82 13.09
C LEU A 140 9.08 2.64 14.46
N PRO A 141 8.34 3.63 14.98
CA PRO A 141 7.49 3.46 16.16
C PRO A 141 6.64 2.19 16.14
N GLN A 142 6.52 1.49 17.28
CA GLN A 142 5.72 0.26 17.37
C GLN A 142 4.24 0.48 17.01
N SER A 143 3.76 1.71 17.17
CA SER A 143 2.43 2.17 16.77
C SER A 143 2.25 2.33 15.25
N THR A 144 3.26 2.06 14.43
CA THR A 144 3.10 2.05 12.96
C THR A 144 2.02 1.06 12.54
N LYS A 145 1.02 1.56 11.82
CA LYS A 145 -0.13 0.82 11.27
C LYS A 145 0.11 0.39 9.83
N LEU A 146 0.77 1.24 9.04
CA LEU A 146 1.11 0.99 7.64
C LEU A 146 2.53 1.50 7.37
N ALA A 147 3.37 0.71 6.71
CA ALA A 147 4.65 1.14 6.19
C ALA A 147 4.85 0.63 4.76
N ILE A 148 5.41 1.47 3.90
CA ILE A 148 5.60 1.21 2.47
C ILE A 148 7.02 1.63 2.12
N PHE A 149 7.81 0.72 1.53
CA PHE A 149 9.04 1.06 0.83
C PHE A 149 8.77 0.97 -0.66
N ALA A 150 9.00 2.05 -1.42
CA ALA A 150 8.74 2.09 -2.85
C ALA A 150 9.78 2.95 -3.58
N PRO A 151 9.89 2.84 -4.92
CA PRO A 151 10.87 3.64 -5.68
C PRO A 151 10.61 5.14 -5.58
N ASP A 152 9.33 5.54 -5.52
CA ASP A 152 8.88 6.93 -5.47
C ASP A 152 7.57 7.02 -4.66
N ILE A 153 7.57 7.86 -3.63
CA ILE A 153 6.41 8.19 -2.78
C ILE A 153 6.07 9.69 -2.81
N LYS A 154 6.76 10.51 -3.62
CA LYS A 154 6.59 11.96 -3.65
C LYS A 154 5.14 12.35 -4.00
N ASN A 155 4.54 11.64 -4.95
CA ASN A 155 3.16 11.89 -5.36
C ASN A 155 2.17 11.80 -4.18
N PHE A 156 2.48 11.00 -3.15
CA PHE A 156 1.68 10.99 -1.93
C PHE A 156 1.81 12.33 -1.19
N LEU A 157 3.01 12.89 -1.03
CA LEU A 157 3.19 14.20 -0.39
C LEU A 157 2.36 15.27 -1.10
N ASP A 158 2.46 15.32 -2.43
CA ASP A 158 1.72 16.26 -3.27
C ASP A 158 0.19 16.08 -3.15
N SER A 159 -0.28 14.86 -2.85
CA SER A 159 -1.70 14.58 -2.60
C SER A 159 -2.16 15.10 -1.23
N GLN A 160 -1.31 15.00 -0.20
CA GLN A 160 -1.66 15.35 1.18
C GLN A 160 -1.56 16.84 1.48
N VAL A 161 -0.54 17.51 0.94
CA VAL A 161 -0.29 18.93 1.22
C VAL A 161 -0.34 19.78 -0.04
N ASN A 162 -0.66 21.07 0.10
CA ASN A 162 -0.51 22.02 -0.99
C ASN A 162 0.92 22.57 -0.94
N ILE A 163 1.77 22.18 -1.89
CA ILE A 163 3.15 22.67 -1.96
C ILE A 163 3.18 23.94 -2.80
N PRO A 164 3.54 25.10 -2.24
CA PRO A 164 3.67 26.33 -3.00
C PRO A 164 4.73 26.20 -4.11
N PRO A 165 4.55 26.89 -5.25
CA PRO A 165 5.54 26.90 -6.33
C PRO A 165 6.95 27.26 -5.85
N GLU A 166 7.07 28.18 -4.90
CA GLU A 166 8.32 28.64 -4.31
C GLU A 166 9.08 27.54 -3.56
N LEU A 167 8.37 26.55 -3.01
CA LEU A 167 8.94 25.40 -2.29
C LEU A 167 9.20 24.18 -3.18
N THR A 168 8.67 24.18 -4.42
CA THR A 168 8.67 22.98 -5.27
C THR A 168 10.09 22.49 -5.58
N SER A 169 11.02 23.39 -5.90
CA SER A 169 12.42 23.01 -6.18
C SER A 169 13.09 22.37 -4.98
N PHE A 170 12.92 22.98 -3.79
CA PHE A 170 13.46 22.46 -2.54
C PHE A 170 12.90 21.07 -2.23
N ILE A 171 11.57 20.90 -2.28
CA ILE A 171 10.94 19.60 -2.01
C ILE A 171 11.39 18.55 -3.03
N ASN A 172 11.46 18.88 -4.32
CA ASN A 172 11.91 17.94 -5.36
C ASN A 172 13.33 17.43 -5.08
N ASN A 173 14.22 18.29 -4.58
CA ASN A 173 15.59 17.89 -4.23
C ASN A 173 15.63 16.84 -3.10
N LEU A 174 14.67 16.89 -2.16
CA LEU A 174 14.57 15.89 -1.09
C LEU A 174 14.28 14.48 -1.64
N PHE A 175 13.63 14.39 -2.80
CA PHE A 175 13.27 13.14 -3.48
C PHE A 175 14.20 12.81 -4.67
N SER A 176 15.43 13.35 -4.66
CA SER A 176 16.41 13.17 -5.74
C SER A 176 16.88 11.71 -5.92
N GLN A 177 16.78 10.88 -4.88
CA GLN A 177 17.06 9.45 -4.95
C GLN A 177 15.79 8.59 -4.87
N ARG A 178 15.82 7.44 -5.55
CA ARG A 178 14.78 6.41 -5.50
C ARG A 178 14.98 5.49 -4.29
N GLY A 179 13.90 4.84 -3.87
CA GLY A 179 13.91 3.92 -2.73
C GLY A 179 13.61 4.66 -1.44
N GLN A 180 12.35 5.03 -1.28
CA GLN A 180 11.82 5.90 -0.24
C GLN A 180 10.87 5.10 0.65
N LEU A 181 10.72 5.53 1.90
CA LEU A 181 9.85 4.88 2.88
C LEU A 181 8.74 5.85 3.31
N LEU A 182 7.51 5.37 3.35
CA LEU A 182 6.33 6.04 3.91
C LEU A 182 5.80 5.21 5.08
N ALA A 183 5.52 5.83 6.22
CA ALA A 183 4.94 5.16 7.38
C ALA A 183 3.80 5.98 7.98
N PHE A 184 2.77 5.30 8.50
CA PHE A 184 1.62 5.89 9.17
C PHE A 184 1.51 5.35 10.59
N TYR A 185 1.20 6.23 11.53
CA TYR A 185 1.10 5.89 12.96
C TYR A 185 -0.34 6.02 13.46
N ASN A 186 -1.03 7.09 13.04
CA ASN A 186 -2.42 7.41 13.36
C ASN A 186 -3.15 7.84 12.07
N ASP A 187 -4.43 8.19 12.15
CA ASP A 187 -5.32 8.44 11.01
C ASP A 187 -4.73 9.42 9.98
N ASN A 188 -4.04 10.47 10.46
CA ASN A 188 -3.50 11.53 9.61
C ASN A 188 -1.97 11.74 9.74
N ASP A 189 -1.33 11.07 10.69
CA ASP A 189 0.11 11.27 10.93
C ASP A 189 0.96 10.31 10.10
N PHE A 190 1.84 10.88 9.28
CA PHE A 190 2.77 10.14 8.45
C PHE A 190 4.23 10.61 8.63
N LEU A 191 5.14 9.73 8.26
CA LEU A 191 6.56 10.00 8.10
C LEU A 191 7.02 9.49 6.74
N MET A 192 7.82 10.29 6.05
CA MET A 192 8.59 9.87 4.89
C MET A 192 10.07 9.86 5.22
N ILE A 193 10.79 8.90 4.67
CA ILE A 193 12.24 8.82 4.73
C ILE A 193 12.76 8.74 3.29
N THR A 194 13.65 9.66 2.95
CA THR A 194 14.23 9.81 1.62
C THR A 194 15.71 10.13 1.73
N LYS A 195 16.43 10.04 0.62
CA LYS A 195 17.86 10.33 0.54
C LYS A 195 18.11 11.44 -0.46
N ALA A 196 18.95 12.38 -0.07
CA ALA A 196 19.40 13.48 -0.91
C ALA A 196 20.90 13.68 -0.71
N ASN A 197 21.63 14.03 -1.77
CA ASN A 197 23.10 14.15 -1.71
C ASN A 197 23.53 15.39 -0.91
N GLN A 198 22.83 16.51 -1.09
CA GLN A 198 23.06 17.78 -0.40
C GLN A 198 21.72 18.50 -0.26
N VAL A 199 21.35 18.84 0.98
CA VAL A 199 20.17 19.65 1.28
C VAL A 199 20.64 20.92 1.96
N ASN A 200 20.37 22.06 1.34
CA ASN A 200 20.64 23.36 1.92
C ASN A 200 19.38 23.88 2.60
N PHE A 201 19.26 23.68 3.92
CA PHE A 201 18.12 24.18 4.67
C PHE A 201 18.14 25.70 4.90
N ASP A 202 19.27 26.38 4.67
CA ASP A 202 19.35 27.84 4.79
C ASP A 202 18.58 28.54 3.67
N ASP A 203 18.34 27.85 2.54
CA ASP A 203 17.49 28.36 1.47
C ASP A 203 16.04 28.55 1.93
N LEU A 204 15.58 27.79 2.92
CA LEU A 204 14.22 27.92 3.45
C LEU A 204 13.96 29.28 4.10
N SER A 205 14.95 29.88 4.78
CA SER A 205 14.80 31.21 5.38
C SER A 205 14.65 32.33 4.35
N ASN A 206 15.10 32.11 3.12
CA ASN A 206 15.12 33.13 2.07
C ASN A 206 13.86 33.11 1.20
N LEU A 207 13.04 32.07 1.31
CA LEU A 207 11.78 31.97 0.58
C LEU A 207 10.74 32.91 1.17
N LYS A 208 9.87 33.46 0.33
CA LYS A 208 8.72 34.28 0.75
C LYS A 208 7.46 33.65 0.18
N ILE A 209 6.59 33.15 1.04
CA ILE A 209 5.31 32.57 0.63
C ILE A 209 4.24 33.65 0.76
N PRO A 210 3.54 34.01 -0.33
CA PRO A 210 2.48 35.01 -0.27
C PRO A 210 1.40 34.59 0.74
N LYS A 211 1.04 35.49 1.66
CA LYS A 211 -0.03 35.36 2.68
C LYS A 211 0.30 34.64 4.00
N GLU A 212 1.54 34.25 4.27
CA GLU A 212 1.93 33.73 5.60
C GLU A 212 3.08 34.54 6.23
N GLU A 213 2.81 35.17 7.38
CA GLU A 213 3.80 36.00 8.10
C GLU A 213 4.96 35.18 8.69
N GLU A 214 4.77 33.89 8.95
CA GLU A 214 5.81 33.00 9.50
C GLU A 214 5.62 31.57 8.98
N PHE A 215 5.98 31.36 7.70
CA PHE A 215 5.82 30.05 7.04
C PHE A 215 6.91 29.04 7.43
N TYR A 216 8.07 29.52 7.92
CA TYR A 216 9.22 28.69 8.24
C TYR A 216 9.74 29.01 9.63
N LYS A 217 10.02 27.95 10.40
CA LYS A 217 10.66 28.04 11.72
C LYS A 217 11.67 26.93 11.89
N ARG A 218 12.80 27.24 12.49
CA ARG A 218 13.81 26.26 12.91
C ARG A 218 13.65 26.01 14.41
N GLU A 219 13.63 24.75 14.81
CA GLU A 219 13.55 24.34 16.23
C GLU A 219 14.53 23.23 16.54
N GLN A 220 14.91 23.11 17.81
CA GLN A 220 15.65 21.95 18.30
C GLN A 220 14.72 21.03 19.09
N ILE A 221 14.72 19.75 18.70
CA ILE A 221 14.04 18.68 19.42
C ILE A 221 15.08 17.91 20.24
N GLU A 222 14.81 17.76 21.54
CA GLU A 222 15.66 17.04 22.49
C GLU A 222 17.13 17.46 22.44
N GLU A 223 17.37 18.75 22.21
CA GLU A 223 18.69 19.42 22.22
C GLU A 223 19.74 18.83 21.26
N SER A 224 19.35 17.93 20.35
CA SER A 224 20.28 17.25 19.44
C SER A 224 19.83 17.24 17.99
N PHE A 225 18.55 17.53 17.71
CA PHE A 225 18.01 17.45 16.35
C PHE A 225 17.42 18.79 15.93
N GLU A 226 18.08 19.40 14.95
CA GLU A 226 17.52 20.54 14.24
C GLU A 226 16.36 20.07 13.35
N THR A 227 15.21 20.70 13.51
CA THR A 227 13.98 20.43 12.77
C THR A 227 13.50 21.71 12.11
N HIS A 228 13.16 21.60 10.83
CA HIS A 228 12.68 22.66 9.96
C HIS A 228 11.17 22.52 9.82
N LEU A 229 10.42 23.43 10.43
CA LEU A 229 8.97 23.46 10.39
C LEU A 229 8.52 24.32 9.20
N LEU A 230 7.78 23.72 8.29
CA LEU A 230 7.18 24.37 7.13
C LEU A 230 5.66 24.39 7.28
N LYS A 231 5.11 25.57 7.49
CA LYS A 231 3.68 25.80 7.50
C LYS A 231 3.22 26.02 6.07
N LEU A 232 2.29 25.17 5.62
CA LEU A 232 1.83 25.14 4.24
C LEU A 232 0.39 25.67 4.11
N PRO A 233 0.06 26.36 3.00
CA PRO A 233 -1.28 26.84 2.74
C PRO A 233 -2.28 25.69 2.60
N GLN A 234 -3.52 25.96 2.99
CA GLN A 234 -4.56 24.93 3.10
C GLN A 234 -5.07 24.46 1.73
N LYS A 235 -5.35 23.16 1.58
CA LYS A 235 -6.22 22.64 0.50
C LYS A 235 -7.72 22.79 0.82
N THR A 236 -8.06 22.89 2.11
CA THR A 236 -9.44 22.97 2.64
C THR A 236 -9.40 23.65 4.01
N GLU A 237 -10.43 24.44 4.35
CA GLU A 237 -10.42 25.41 5.48
C GLU A 237 -10.10 24.86 6.88
N SER A 238 -10.11 23.53 7.09
CA SER A 238 -10.07 22.92 8.42
C SER A 238 -8.74 22.31 8.88
N GLN A 239 -7.65 22.36 8.11
CA GLN A 239 -6.37 21.79 8.56
C GLN A 239 -5.18 22.70 8.25
N LYS A 240 -4.54 23.24 9.30
CA LYS A 240 -3.16 23.74 9.20
C LYS A 240 -2.25 22.52 9.10
N SER A 241 -1.50 22.38 8.02
CA SER A 241 -0.47 21.35 7.89
C SER A 241 0.90 21.98 8.10
N THR A 242 1.59 21.56 9.16
CA THR A 242 2.98 21.94 9.42
C THR A 242 3.84 20.71 9.17
N LEU A 243 4.54 20.69 8.03
CA LEU A 243 5.53 19.65 7.77
C LEU A 243 6.77 19.89 8.63
N SER A 244 7.26 18.84 9.26
CA SER A 244 8.52 18.88 10.02
C SER A 244 9.58 18.10 9.25
N ILE A 245 10.69 18.75 8.93
CA ILE A 245 11.78 18.15 8.16
C ILE A 245 13.05 18.14 9.00
N PHE A 246 13.75 17.02 9.07
CA PHE A 246 15.04 16.91 9.74
C PHE A 246 15.96 15.92 9.01
N GLN A 247 17.26 15.98 9.31
CA GLN A 247 18.27 15.16 8.65
C GLN A 247 19.08 14.35 9.66
N LEU A 248 19.31 13.06 9.35
CA LEU A 248 20.23 12.17 10.08
C LEU A 248 21.23 11.56 9.11
N GLY A 249 22.48 12.01 9.16
CA GLY A 249 23.49 11.61 8.18
C GLY A 249 23.06 11.97 6.76
N GLN A 250 22.92 10.97 5.88
CA GLN A 250 22.46 11.14 4.50
C GLN A 250 20.93 11.09 4.33
N TRP A 251 20.20 10.81 5.40
CA TRP A 251 18.75 10.56 5.36
C TRP A 251 17.96 11.79 5.75
N ILE A 252 16.93 12.09 4.97
CA ILE A 252 15.98 13.17 5.19
C ILE A 252 14.66 12.58 5.64
N PHE A 253 14.10 13.15 6.69
CA PHE A 253 12.87 12.74 7.31
C PHE A 253 11.84 13.85 7.15
N ILE A 254 10.67 13.54 6.63
CA ILE A 254 9.57 14.49 6.42
C ILE A 254 8.36 13.95 7.18
N ALA A 255 7.98 14.62 8.26
CA ALA A 255 6.85 14.24 9.10
C ALA A 255 5.67 15.20 8.91
N SER A 256 4.45 14.69 9.05
CA SER A 256 3.20 15.46 8.94
C SER A 256 3.00 16.52 10.02
N SER A 257 3.73 16.41 11.14
CA SER A 257 3.61 17.26 12.33
C SER A 257 4.89 17.22 13.16
N GLN A 258 5.02 18.18 14.09
CA GLN A 258 6.13 18.20 15.03
C GLN A 258 6.07 17.01 15.98
N GLU A 259 4.87 16.62 16.40
CA GLU A 259 4.63 15.46 17.25
C GLU A 259 5.07 14.17 16.58
N ALA A 260 4.80 14.02 15.27
CA ALA A 260 5.26 12.88 14.49
C ALA A 260 6.79 12.84 14.39
N ALA A 261 7.45 14.00 14.17
CA ALA A 261 8.91 14.09 14.18
C ALA A 261 9.52 13.71 15.54
N ARG A 262 8.97 14.25 16.65
CA ARG A 262 9.41 13.93 18.03
C ARG A 262 9.32 12.43 18.32
N LYS A 263 8.18 11.80 18.00
CA LYS A 263 8.00 10.35 18.20
C LYS A 263 9.06 9.54 17.46
N PHE A 264 9.39 9.91 16.23
CA PHE A 264 10.38 9.19 15.46
C PHE A 264 11.80 9.39 16.01
N ILE A 265 12.15 10.63 16.34
CA ILE A 265 13.44 10.99 16.97
C ILE A 265 13.66 10.15 18.25
N GLN A 266 12.64 10.02 19.09
CA GLN A 266 12.69 9.21 20.30
C GLN A 266 12.97 7.73 20.01
N VAL A 267 12.31 7.18 18.97
CA VAL A 267 12.53 5.80 18.56
C VAL A 267 13.95 5.56 18.06
N GLN A 268 14.53 6.53 17.33
CA GLN A 268 15.93 6.44 16.91
C GLN A 268 16.91 6.50 18.09
N LYS A 269 16.65 7.35 19.09
CA LYS A 269 17.54 7.53 20.24
C LYS A 269 17.48 6.39 21.26
N PHE A 270 16.28 5.93 21.62
CA PHE A 270 16.08 5.08 22.80
C PHE A 270 15.82 3.61 22.48
N GLU A 271 15.60 3.26 21.22
CA GLU A 271 15.37 1.90 20.70
C GLU A 271 14.22 1.10 21.34
N LYS A 272 13.50 1.64 22.32
CA LYS A 272 12.36 0.99 22.98
C LYS A 272 11.10 1.18 22.16
N GLY A 273 10.35 0.09 21.94
CA GLY A 273 9.09 0.13 21.23
C GLY A 273 9.24 0.49 19.75
N ALA A 274 10.21 -0.14 19.08
CA ALA A 274 10.45 0.02 17.64
C ALA A 274 10.12 -1.26 16.87
N ILE A 275 9.78 -1.12 15.59
CA ILE A 275 9.80 -2.18 14.59
C ILE A 275 10.83 -1.86 13.53
N GLU A 276 11.48 -2.87 12.95
CA GLU A 276 12.40 -2.68 11.83
C GLU A 276 11.66 -2.85 10.50
N PHE A 277 11.83 -1.87 9.60
CA PHE A 277 11.24 -1.91 8.28
C PHE A 277 12.08 -1.13 7.24
N PRO A 278 12.20 -1.63 6.00
CA PRO A 278 11.83 -2.98 5.58
C PRO A 278 12.83 -4.03 6.10
N LYS A 279 12.37 -5.28 6.24
CA LYS A 279 13.23 -6.42 6.63
C LYS A 279 13.92 -7.08 5.44
N SER A 280 13.46 -6.81 4.22
CA SER A 280 13.98 -7.44 3.01
C SER A 280 15.30 -6.79 2.59
N LYS A 281 16.33 -7.59 2.33
CA LYS A 281 17.64 -7.10 1.84
C LYS A 281 17.62 -6.56 0.41
N GLN A 282 16.67 -7.02 -0.39
CA GLN A 282 16.46 -6.59 -1.78
C GLN A 282 14.96 -6.52 -2.04
N ALA A 283 14.49 -5.40 -2.56
CA ALA A 283 13.08 -5.21 -2.89
C ALA A 283 12.89 -4.09 -3.92
N THR A 284 11.83 -4.19 -4.69
CA THR A 284 11.24 -3.11 -5.48
C THR A 284 10.18 -2.39 -4.66
N LEU A 285 9.32 -3.15 -3.98
CA LEU A 285 8.25 -2.65 -3.13
C LEU A 285 8.16 -3.53 -1.89
N VAL A 286 7.98 -2.93 -0.71
CA VAL A 286 7.62 -3.63 0.52
C VAL A 286 6.43 -2.92 1.13
N VAL A 287 5.44 -3.67 1.59
CA VAL A 287 4.28 -3.13 2.32
C VAL A 287 4.12 -3.93 3.61
N LEU A 288 3.94 -3.22 4.71
CA LEU A 288 3.61 -3.78 6.02
C LEU A 288 2.35 -3.12 6.53
N ILE A 289 1.38 -3.92 6.94
CA ILE A 289 0.18 -3.49 7.66
C ILE A 289 0.20 -4.18 9.02
N LYS A 290 -0.02 -3.42 10.08
CA LYS A 290 -0.19 -3.93 11.45
C LYS A 290 -1.51 -3.43 11.98
N ASN A 291 -2.32 -4.34 12.50
CA ASN A 291 -3.63 -4.04 13.03
C ASN A 291 -3.84 -4.69 14.40
N PRO A 292 -3.26 -4.11 15.47
CA PRO A 292 -3.35 -4.69 16.81
C PRO A 292 -4.78 -4.65 17.38
N ASP A 293 -5.60 -3.67 17.00
CA ASP A 293 -6.92 -3.40 17.57
C ASP A 293 -8.00 -3.12 16.50
N ILE A 294 -9.22 -2.83 16.91
CA ILE A 294 -10.35 -2.50 16.00
C ILE A 294 -10.25 -1.05 15.50
N ASP A 295 -9.72 -0.14 16.31
CA ASP A 295 -9.60 1.27 15.93
C ASP A 295 -8.61 1.46 14.78
N THR A 296 -7.54 0.67 14.76
CA THR A 296 -6.56 0.62 13.67
C THR A 296 -7.16 0.14 12.35
N ALA A 297 -8.15 -0.76 12.38
CA ALA A 297 -8.85 -1.19 11.17
C ALA A 297 -9.64 -0.02 10.54
N SER A 298 -10.17 0.88 11.37
CA SER A 298 -10.84 2.10 10.94
C SER A 298 -9.88 3.10 10.33
N SER A 299 -8.74 3.35 10.98
CA SER A 299 -7.67 4.19 10.45
C SER A 299 -7.15 3.68 9.09
N LEU A 300 -6.87 2.38 8.99
CA LEU A 300 -6.41 1.76 7.74
C LEU A 300 -7.47 1.86 6.64
N GLY A 301 -8.74 1.68 6.98
CA GLY A 301 -9.87 1.92 6.08
C GLY A 301 -10.03 3.37 5.65
N GLN A 302 -9.54 4.35 6.41
CA GLN A 302 -9.50 5.75 5.95
C GLN A 302 -8.30 6.01 5.05
N ILE A 303 -7.09 5.64 5.53
CA ILE A 303 -5.81 5.87 4.85
C ILE A 303 -5.76 5.15 3.50
N LEU A 304 -6.13 3.87 3.48
CA LEU A 304 -6.17 3.09 2.26
C LEU A 304 -7.49 3.33 1.53
N LEU A 305 -8.63 3.41 2.27
CA LEU A 305 -9.96 3.14 1.72
C LEU A 305 -11.01 4.28 1.68
N SER A 306 -10.64 5.50 2.08
CA SER A 306 -11.54 6.66 2.15
C SER A 306 -12.93 6.35 2.76
N SER A 307 -12.94 5.64 3.90
CA SER A 307 -14.09 5.58 4.83
C SER A 307 -15.28 4.70 4.42
N LYS A 308 -15.08 3.63 3.66
CA LYS A 308 -16.15 2.65 3.42
C LYS A 308 -16.31 1.68 4.62
N LYS A 309 -17.52 1.59 5.19
CA LYS A 309 -17.80 0.86 6.45
C LYS A 309 -17.67 -0.66 6.36
N ASP A 310 -17.97 -1.26 5.21
CA ASP A 310 -18.01 -2.72 5.04
C ASP A 310 -16.61 -3.39 5.16
N TRP A 311 -15.53 -2.61 5.08
CA TRP A 311 -14.12 -3.06 5.09
C TRP A 311 -13.53 -3.21 6.50
N LEU A 312 -14.13 -2.54 7.49
CA LEU A 312 -13.67 -2.56 8.88
C LEU A 312 -13.65 -3.97 9.44
N ASN A 313 -14.67 -4.76 9.09
CA ASN A 313 -14.83 -6.15 9.52
C ASN A 313 -13.77 -7.10 8.93
N ILE A 314 -13.06 -6.67 7.88
CA ILE A 314 -12.08 -7.50 7.19
C ILE A 314 -10.71 -7.25 7.80
N PHE A 315 -10.30 -5.99 7.86
CA PHE A 315 -9.05 -5.62 8.52
C PHE A 315 -9.07 -6.02 9.99
N SER A 316 -10.23 -5.95 10.68
CA SER A 316 -10.35 -6.35 12.09
C SER A 316 -9.87 -7.78 12.38
N ASN A 317 -9.94 -8.69 11.40
CA ASN A 317 -9.51 -10.09 11.50
C ASN A 317 -8.03 -10.31 11.13
N ILE A 318 -7.41 -9.34 10.47
CA ILE A 318 -5.98 -9.36 10.12
C ILE A 318 -5.22 -8.76 11.30
N GLN A 319 -4.23 -9.49 11.81
CA GLN A 319 -3.30 -8.96 12.81
C GLN A 319 -2.14 -8.22 12.14
N GLU A 320 -1.59 -8.82 11.07
CA GLU A 320 -0.43 -8.30 10.34
C GLU A 320 -0.45 -8.80 8.89
N LEU A 321 -0.02 -7.96 7.96
CA LEU A 321 0.22 -8.33 6.57
C LEU A 321 1.55 -7.77 6.12
N GLU A 322 2.43 -8.61 5.57
CA GLU A 322 3.65 -8.19 4.89
C GLU A 322 3.60 -8.63 3.43
N PHE A 323 3.95 -7.74 2.51
CA PHE A 323 4.08 -8.01 1.08
C PHE A 323 5.42 -7.49 0.58
N VAL A 324 6.10 -8.29 -0.25
CA VAL A 324 7.41 -7.98 -0.81
C VAL A 324 7.39 -8.29 -2.30
N LEU A 325 7.71 -7.29 -3.13
CA LEU A 325 8.00 -7.45 -4.56
C LEU A 325 9.51 -7.33 -4.77
N LYS A 326 10.10 -8.29 -5.47
CA LYS A 326 11.52 -8.35 -5.84
C LYS A 326 11.62 -8.60 -7.34
N GLY A 327 11.74 -7.53 -8.13
CA GLY A 327 11.68 -7.66 -9.57
C GLY A 327 10.31 -8.18 -9.98
N ASN A 328 10.27 -9.31 -10.68
CA ASN A 328 9.05 -9.97 -11.10
C ASN A 328 8.51 -11.03 -10.12
N VAL A 329 9.21 -11.27 -9.01
CA VAL A 329 8.80 -12.24 -7.99
C VAL A 329 8.18 -11.52 -6.80
N PHE A 330 7.05 -11.99 -6.29
CA PHE A 330 6.49 -11.48 -5.04
C PHE A 330 6.23 -12.56 -4.01
N SER A 331 6.19 -12.14 -2.75
CA SER A 331 5.78 -12.95 -1.63
C SER A 331 4.97 -12.13 -0.64
N GLY A 332 4.01 -12.76 0.02
CA GLY A 332 3.23 -12.15 1.08
C GLY A 332 3.01 -13.10 2.24
N LEU A 333 2.80 -12.52 3.42
CA LEU A 333 2.44 -13.20 4.65
C LEU A 333 1.30 -12.44 5.30
N ILE A 334 0.22 -13.14 5.62
CA ILE A 334 -0.91 -12.58 6.36
C ILE A 334 -1.04 -13.38 7.64
N ASN A 335 -0.93 -12.73 8.79
CA ASN A 335 -1.15 -13.28 10.12
C ASN A 335 -2.51 -12.81 10.65
N LEU A 336 -3.23 -13.73 11.26
CA LEU A 336 -4.64 -13.57 11.64
C LEU A 336 -4.77 -13.55 13.17
N LYS A 337 -5.80 -12.87 13.69
CA LYS A 337 -6.04 -12.77 15.14
C LYS A 337 -6.44 -14.11 15.78
#